data_AF-A0A0A9VXL0-F1
#
_entry.id   AF-A0A0A9VXL0-F1
#
_cell.length_a   1.000
_cell.length_b   1.000
_cell.length_c   1.000
_cell.angle_alpha   90.00
_cell.angle_beta   90.00
_cell.angle_gamma   90.00
#
_symmetry.space_group_name_H-M   'P 1'
#
loop_
_entity.id
_entity.type
_entity.pdbx_description
1 polymer ?
#
loop_
_entity_poly.entity_id
_entity_poly.type
_entity_poly.pdbx_seq_one_letter_code
_entity_poly.pdbx_strand_id
1 'polypeptide(L)'
;MVQPGRAEKMVRINRITMVAYSPLGSPNRPTHNADDPVLMEDPVIVRIAKEYNKTTAQIILRYSIQRGVVVIPQSKNCRRMSSNIRIFDFELSEKDMEDIRCLEKGFPYGFLQFKLFNAAIKSKYYPFNGDF
;
A
#
# COMPACT_ATOMS: atom_id res chain seq x y z
N MET A 1 -2.63 -19.30 5.64
CA MET A 1 -3.52 -18.15 5.41
C MET A 1 -3.21 -17.06 6.43
N VAL A 2 -2.76 -15.89 5.96
CA VAL A 2 -2.25 -14.77 6.76
C VAL A 2 -3.41 -13.97 7.38
N GLN A 3 -3.30 -13.52 8.64
CA GLN A 3 -4.38 -12.77 9.32
C GLN A 3 -4.45 -11.28 8.94
N PRO A 4 -5.64 -10.74 8.61
CA PRO A 4 -5.85 -9.33 8.24
C PRO A 4 -5.71 -8.37 9.43
N GLY A 5 -5.42 -7.09 9.16
CA GLY A 5 -5.48 -6.01 10.16
C GLY A 5 -6.89 -5.82 10.73
N ARG A 6 -7.04 -5.08 11.84
CA ARG A 6 -8.35 -4.95 12.52
C ARG A 6 -9.38 -4.20 11.66
N ALA A 7 -9.00 -3.11 10.98
CA ALA A 7 -9.83 -2.47 9.95
C ALA A 7 -10.24 -3.42 8.82
N GLU A 8 -9.29 -4.20 8.30
CA GLU A 8 -9.51 -5.16 7.22
C GLU A 8 -10.45 -6.30 7.65
N LYS A 9 -10.31 -6.79 8.88
CA LYS A 9 -11.23 -7.77 9.47
C LYS A 9 -12.65 -7.21 9.58
N MET A 10 -12.79 -5.96 10.02
CA MET A 10 -14.07 -5.30 10.16
C MET A 10 -14.81 -5.17 8.81
N VAL A 11 -14.14 -4.70 7.76
CA VAL A 11 -14.78 -4.56 6.44
C VAL A 11 -15.16 -5.92 5.84
N ARG A 12 -14.31 -6.94 6.00
CA ARG A 12 -14.59 -8.31 5.52
C ARG A 12 -15.83 -8.93 6.17
N ILE A 13 -15.95 -8.84 7.49
CA ILE A 13 -17.10 -9.38 8.23
C ILE A 13 -18.40 -8.69 7.80
N ASN A 14 -18.33 -7.39 7.48
CA ASN A 14 -19.48 -6.60 7.04
C ASN A 14 -19.73 -6.67 5.51
N ARG A 15 -19.01 -7.53 4.78
CA ARG A 15 -19.14 -7.66 3.30
C ARG A 15 -18.88 -6.35 2.55
N ILE A 16 -17.98 -5.52 3.07
CA ILE A 16 -17.53 -4.29 2.45
C ILE A 16 -16.22 -4.56 1.71
N THR A 17 -16.19 -4.22 0.41
CA THR A 17 -14.97 -4.32 -0.39
C THR A 17 -13.99 -3.21 -0.01
N MET A 18 -12.77 -3.59 0.33
CA MET A 18 -11.70 -2.64 0.63
C MET A 18 -11.05 -2.13 -0.65
N VAL A 19 -10.88 -0.81 -0.75
CA VAL A 19 -10.17 -0.15 -1.84
C VAL A 19 -9.00 0.65 -1.26
N ALA A 20 -7.78 0.29 -1.62
CA ALA A 20 -6.56 0.97 -1.19
C ALA A 20 -6.32 2.23 -2.04
N TYR A 21 -6.48 3.38 -1.39
CA TYR A 21 -5.99 4.66 -1.88
C TYR A 21 -4.48 4.80 -1.62
N SER A 22 -3.80 5.61 -2.43
CA SER A 22 -2.33 5.79 -2.38
C SER A 22 -1.53 4.48 -2.31
N PRO A 23 -1.86 3.45 -3.13
CA PRO A 23 -1.25 2.12 -2.98
C PRO A 23 0.27 2.10 -3.21
N LEU A 24 0.83 3.15 -3.81
CA LEU A 24 2.26 3.29 -4.08
C LEU A 24 2.99 4.24 -3.10
N GLY A 25 2.39 4.56 -1.95
CA GLY A 25 3.00 5.41 -0.91
C GLY A 25 2.98 6.92 -1.21
N SER A 26 2.28 7.34 -2.27
CA SER A 26 2.13 8.76 -2.65
C SER A 26 3.46 9.55 -2.69
N PRO A 27 4.42 9.14 -3.54
CA PRO A 27 5.77 9.74 -3.58
C PRO A 27 5.77 11.22 -3.96
N ASN A 28 4.78 11.69 -4.72
CA ASN A 28 4.67 13.09 -5.15
C ASN A 28 3.72 13.92 -4.27
N ARG A 29 3.51 13.54 -3.01
CA ARG A 29 2.66 14.31 -2.09
C ARG A 29 3.32 15.67 -1.79
N PRO A 30 2.55 16.76 -1.61
CA PRO A 30 3.12 18.08 -1.27
C PRO A 30 3.88 18.12 0.06
N THR A 31 3.54 17.23 0.98
CA THR A 31 4.11 17.15 2.34
C THR A 31 5.30 16.20 2.46
N HIS A 32 5.92 15.83 1.34
CA HIS A 32 7.07 14.92 1.32
C HIS A 32 8.32 15.61 1.85
N ASN A 33 8.97 15.03 2.85
CA ASN A 33 10.29 15.44 3.33
C ASN A 33 11.37 14.52 2.75
N ALA A 34 12.60 15.01 2.58
CA ALA A 34 13.69 14.22 2.00
C ALA A 34 14.01 12.94 2.82
N ASP A 35 13.81 12.99 4.13
CA ASP A 35 14.07 11.86 5.04
C ASP A 35 12.88 10.88 5.14
N ASP A 36 11.78 11.18 4.45
CA ASP A 36 10.62 10.29 4.48
C ASP A 36 10.96 8.98 3.74
N PRO A 37 10.60 7.81 4.31
CA PRO A 37 10.89 6.53 3.71
C PRO A 37 10.04 6.33 2.43
N VAL A 38 10.67 5.81 1.38
CA VAL A 38 10.03 5.61 0.06
C VAL A 38 9.74 4.12 -0.14
N LEU A 39 8.46 3.75 -0.07
CA LEU A 39 8.02 2.34 -0.17
C LEU A 39 8.53 1.63 -1.44
N MET A 40 8.60 2.34 -2.56
CA MET A 40 9.06 1.78 -3.84
C MET A 40 10.58 1.50 -3.87
N GLU A 41 11.32 2.01 -2.89
CA GLU A 41 12.78 1.84 -2.74
C GLU A 41 13.13 0.90 -1.57
N ASP A 42 12.12 0.38 -0.86
CA ASP A 42 12.33 -0.56 0.24
C ASP A 42 13.14 -1.79 -0.23
N PRO A 43 14.24 -2.16 0.45
CA PRO A 43 15.12 -3.25 0.01
C PRO A 43 14.38 -4.58 -0.20
N VAL A 44 13.34 -4.87 0.59
CA VAL A 44 12.54 -6.09 0.44
C VAL A 44 11.76 -6.05 -0.87
N ILE A 45 11.10 -4.93 -1.17
CA ILE A 45 10.34 -4.74 -2.40
C ILE A 45 11.26 -4.77 -3.62
N VAL A 46 12.43 -4.12 -3.54
CA VAL A 46 13.42 -4.10 -4.62
C VAL A 46 13.97 -5.50 -4.90
N ARG A 47 14.27 -6.28 -3.86
CA ARG A 47 14.73 -7.67 -4.01
C ARG A 47 13.68 -8.52 -4.70
N ILE A 48 12.43 -8.51 -4.23
CA ILE A 48 11.33 -9.29 -4.83
C ILE A 48 11.08 -8.84 -6.27
N ALA A 49 11.10 -7.54 -6.56
CA ALA A 49 10.94 -7.02 -7.92
C ALA A 49 11.98 -7.60 -8.89
N LYS A 50 13.25 -7.70 -8.46
CA LYS A 50 14.32 -8.31 -9.26
C LYS A 50 14.09 -9.80 -9.49
N GLU A 51 13.70 -10.56 -8.47
CA GLU A 51 13.46 -12.00 -8.57
C GLU A 51 12.34 -12.35 -9.57
N TYR A 52 11.27 -11.53 -9.60
CA TYR A 52 10.15 -11.74 -10.52
C TYR A 52 10.34 -11.06 -11.90
N ASN A 53 11.44 -10.33 -12.10
CA ASN A 53 11.64 -9.44 -13.26
C ASN A 53 10.44 -8.50 -13.48
N LYS A 54 9.98 -7.87 -12.41
CA LYS A 54 8.88 -6.90 -12.38
C LYS A 54 9.36 -5.57 -11.78
N THR A 55 8.55 -4.54 -11.92
CA THR A 55 8.79 -3.25 -11.24
C THR A 55 8.35 -3.32 -9.78
N THR A 56 8.94 -2.51 -8.91
CA THR A 56 8.53 -2.41 -7.50
C THR A 56 7.06 -2.01 -7.35
N ALA A 57 6.57 -1.13 -8.23
CA ALA A 57 5.15 -0.80 -8.32
C ALA A 57 4.25 -2.01 -8.60
N GLN A 58 4.64 -2.90 -9.52
CA GLN A 58 3.89 -4.13 -9.80
C GLN A 58 3.86 -5.07 -8.59
N ILE A 59 4.97 -5.21 -7.86
CA ILE A 59 5.02 -6.03 -6.64
C ILE A 59 4.05 -5.50 -5.59
N ILE A 60 4.07 -4.19 -5.31
CA ILE A 60 3.20 -3.55 -4.32
C ILE A 60 1.71 -3.70 -4.70
N LEU A 61 1.38 -3.51 -5.97
CA LEU A 61 0.00 -3.66 -6.46
C LEU A 61 -0.45 -5.12 -6.45
N ARG A 62 0.41 -6.05 -6.86
CA ARG A 62 0.13 -7.50 -6.82
C ARG A 62 -0.13 -7.98 -5.40
N TYR A 63 0.72 -7.58 -4.44
CA TYR A 63 0.54 -7.89 -3.02
C TYR A 63 -0.86 -7.51 -2.52
N SER A 64 -1.32 -6.31 -2.85
CA SER A 64 -2.65 -5.83 -2.44
C SER A 64 -3.78 -6.64 -3.07
N ILE A 65 -3.72 -6.86 -4.39
CA ILE A 65 -4.73 -7.65 -5.13
C ILE A 65 -4.79 -9.09 -4.63
N GLN A 66 -3.64 -9.72 -4.35
CA GLN A 66 -3.57 -11.10 -3.90
C GLN A 66 -4.13 -11.29 -2.47
N ARG A 67 -4.17 -10.21 -1.67
CA ARG A 67 -4.90 -10.17 -0.40
C ARG A 67 -6.40 -9.99 -0.57
N GLY A 68 -6.90 -9.71 -1.76
CA GLY A 68 -8.29 -9.35 -2.02
C GLY A 68 -8.59 -7.87 -1.79
N VAL A 69 -7.58 -7.00 -1.89
CA VAL A 69 -7.73 -5.54 -1.75
C VAL A 69 -7.69 -4.91 -3.15
N VAL A 70 -8.73 -4.17 -3.49
CA VAL A 70 -8.77 -3.42 -4.75
C VAL A 70 -7.79 -2.25 -4.68
N VAL A 71 -7.05 -1.96 -5.74
CA VAL A 71 -6.07 -0.85 -5.79
C VAL A 71 -6.43 0.17 -6.88
N ILE A 72 -6.17 1.45 -6.62
CA ILE A 72 -6.41 2.56 -7.56
C ILE A 72 -5.15 3.44 -7.73
N PRO A 73 -4.07 2.93 -8.36
CA PRO A 73 -2.85 3.69 -8.54
C PRO A 73 -3.03 4.84 -9.54
N GLN A 74 -2.77 6.08 -9.10
CA GLN A 74 -2.77 7.25 -9.99
C GLN A 74 -1.49 7.33 -10.83
N SER A 75 -1.62 7.62 -12.13
CA SER A 75 -0.50 8.01 -13.00
C SER A 75 -0.99 8.89 -14.15
N LYS A 76 -0.15 9.84 -14.58
CA LYS A 76 -0.33 10.60 -15.85
C LYS A 76 0.59 10.08 -16.97
N ASN A 77 1.42 9.07 -16.69
CA ASN A 77 2.38 8.51 -17.63
C ASN A 77 1.81 7.19 -18.21
N CYS A 78 1.59 7.15 -19.53
CA CYS A 78 0.99 6.00 -20.22
C CYS A 78 1.79 4.69 -20.04
N ARG A 79 3.13 4.76 -19.99
CA ARG A 79 3.97 3.56 -19.75
C ARG A 79 3.73 3.01 -18.35
N ARG A 80 3.65 3.88 -17.33
CA ARG A 80 3.32 3.47 -15.95
C ARG A 80 1.89 2.94 -15.85
N MET A 81 0.91 3.54 -16.52
CA MET A 81 -0.47 3.04 -16.55
C MET A 81 -0.53 1.61 -17.12
N SER A 82 0.13 1.38 -18.25
CA SER A 82 0.23 0.05 -18.87
C SER A 82 0.99 -0.94 -18.00
N SER A 83 2.06 -0.51 -17.33
CA SER A 83 2.80 -1.35 -16.37
C SER A 83 1.97 -1.72 -15.14
N ASN A 84 1.20 -0.77 -14.58
CA ASN A 84 0.45 -0.96 -13.35
C ASN A 84 -0.70 -1.97 -13.49
N ILE A 85 -1.27 -2.12 -14.69
CA ILE A 85 -2.34 -3.11 -14.95
C ILE A 85 -1.78 -4.51 -15.23
N ARG A 86 -0.51 -4.64 -15.62
CA ARG A 86 0.17 -5.93 -15.86
C ARG A 86 0.65 -6.56 -14.54
N ILE A 87 -0.32 -6.91 -13.69
CA ILE A 87 -0.12 -7.51 -12.36
C ILE A 87 -0.91 -8.81 -12.15
N PHE A 88 -1.57 -9.28 -13.21
CA PHE A 88 -2.39 -10.50 -13.18
C PHE A 88 -1.68 -11.69 -13.85
N ASP A 89 -0.49 -11.47 -14.40
CA ASP A 89 0.31 -12.47 -15.12
C ASP A 89 1.39 -13.14 -14.24
N PHE A 90 1.38 -12.88 -12.93
CA PHE A 90 2.25 -13.52 -11.95
C PHE A 90 1.57 -13.58 -10.57
N GLU A 91 2.12 -14.41 -9.69
CA GLU A 91 1.66 -14.63 -8.32
C GLU A 91 2.84 -14.56 -7.36
N LEU A 92 2.68 -13.87 -6.22
CA LEU A 92 3.72 -13.81 -5.20
C LEU A 92 3.67 -15.08 -4.35
N SER A 93 4.82 -15.64 -4.01
CA SER A 93 4.90 -16.78 -3.11
C SER A 93 4.41 -16.43 -1.70
N GLU A 94 4.01 -17.42 -0.91
CA GLU A 94 3.62 -17.20 0.49
C GLU A 94 4.72 -16.52 1.31
N LYS A 95 5.99 -16.86 1.02
CA LYS A 95 7.17 -16.24 1.64
C LYS A 95 7.26 -14.76 1.30
N ASP A 96 7.12 -14.40 0.02
CA ASP A 96 7.17 -12.99 -0.41
C ASP A 96 6.04 -12.18 0.19
N MET A 97 4.84 -12.78 0.28
CA MET A 97 3.69 -12.15 0.93
C MET A 97 3.96 -11.86 2.41
N GLU A 98 4.61 -12.77 3.16
CA GLU A 98 4.96 -12.54 4.57
C GLU A 98 6.13 -11.56 4.73
N ASP A 99 7.13 -11.59 3.84
CA ASP A 99 8.24 -10.63 3.84
C ASP A 99 7.72 -9.19 3.66
N ILE A 100 6.79 -8.97 2.72
CA ILE A 100 6.16 -7.65 2.50
C ILE A 100 5.30 -7.26 3.72
N ARG A 101 4.57 -8.19 4.31
CA ARG A 101 3.75 -7.93 5.51
C ARG A 101 4.60 -7.47 6.69
N CYS A 102 5.82 -7.96 6.83
CA CYS A 102 6.70 -7.55 7.92
C CYS A 102 7.08 -6.05 7.84
N LEU A 103 7.00 -5.44 6.65
CA LEU A 103 7.16 -3.98 6.48
C LEU A 103 6.02 -3.18 7.13
N GLU A 104 4.79 -3.72 7.15
CA GLU A 104 3.63 -3.05 7.76
C GLU A 104 3.81 -2.87 9.27
N LYS A 105 4.46 -3.83 9.94
CA LYS A 105 4.69 -3.80 11.39
C LYS A 105 5.65 -2.67 11.81
N GLY A 106 6.47 -2.15 10.89
CA GLY A 106 7.38 -1.04 11.16
C GLY A 106 6.74 0.35 11.10
N PHE A 107 5.50 0.47 10.59
CA PHE A 107 4.73 1.71 10.48
C PHE A 107 5.34 2.92 9.71
N PRO A 108 6.45 2.86 8.94
CA PRO A 108 7.13 4.09 8.55
C PRO A 108 6.44 4.79 7.35
N TYR A 109 5.59 4.07 6.61
CA TYR A 109 4.93 4.54 5.39
C TYR A 109 3.49 5.09 5.59
N GLY A 110 2.82 4.71 6.68
CA GLY A 110 1.41 5.06 6.93
C GLY A 110 1.21 6.47 7.53
N PHE A 111 2.21 6.99 8.25
CA PHE A 111 2.09 8.26 8.98
C PHE A 111 2.11 9.52 8.08
N LEU A 112 2.51 9.36 6.83
CA LEU A 112 2.82 10.46 5.91
C LEU A 112 1.58 11.20 5.40
N GLN A 113 0.40 10.57 5.51
CA GLN A 113 -0.86 11.13 5.04
C GLN A 113 -1.57 11.98 6.12
N PHE A 114 -1.24 11.82 7.41
CA PHE A 114 -1.91 12.55 8.50
C PHE A 114 -1.61 14.05 8.50
N LYS A 115 -0.43 14.45 8.00
CA LYS A 115 -0.07 15.87 7.88
C LYS A 115 -1.03 16.66 6.98
N LEU A 116 -1.68 16.01 6.01
CA LEU A 116 -2.62 16.65 5.08
C LEU A 116 -3.93 17.08 5.78
N PHE A 117 -4.30 16.43 6.88
CA PHE A 117 -5.58 16.68 7.56
C PHE A 117 -5.41 17.31 8.95
N ASN A 118 -4.27 17.96 9.22
CA ASN A 118 -3.98 18.58 10.52
C ASN A 118 -5.10 19.51 11.02
N ALA A 119 -5.77 20.24 10.11
CA ALA A 119 -6.89 21.11 10.45
C ALA A 119 -8.13 20.36 10.98
N ALA A 120 -8.31 19.09 10.57
CA ALA A 120 -9.45 18.26 10.93
C ALA A 120 -9.21 17.39 12.17
N ILE A 121 -7.97 17.30 12.69
CA ILE A 121 -7.61 16.44 13.84
C ILE A 121 -8.48 16.74 15.08
N LYS A 122 -8.87 18.01 15.28
CA LYS A 122 -9.70 18.44 16.41
C LYS A 122 -11.18 18.07 16.26
N SER A 123 -11.61 17.60 15.09
CA SER A 123 -13.01 17.22 14.86
C SER A 123 -13.37 15.99 15.69
N LYS A 124 -14.56 16.02 16.31
CA LYS A 124 -15.16 14.84 16.96
C LYS A 124 -15.28 13.65 15.99
N TYR A 125 -15.41 13.91 14.69
CA TYR A 125 -15.59 12.89 13.65
C TYR A 125 -14.30 12.57 12.89
N TYR A 126 -13.13 12.95 13.41
CA TYR A 126 -11.86 12.64 12.77
C TYR A 126 -11.62 11.12 12.78
N PRO A 127 -11.51 10.46 11.61
CA PRO A 127 -11.62 9.00 11.51
C PRO A 127 -10.36 8.26 11.94
N PHE A 128 -9.27 8.95 12.30
CA PHE A 128 -7.97 8.34 12.60
C PHE A 128 -7.58 8.42 14.08
N ASN A 129 -8.47 8.93 14.95
CA ASN A 129 -8.27 8.91 16.40
C ASN A 129 -8.73 7.59 17.05
N GLY A 130 -9.37 6.69 16.30
CA GLY A 130 -9.84 5.39 16.80
C GLY A 130 -8.80 4.27 16.63
N ASP A 131 -8.96 3.21 17.41
CA ASP A 131 -8.12 2.01 17.32
C ASP A 131 -8.61 1.08 16.20
N PHE A 132 -7.88 0.99 15.09
CA PHE A 132 -8.19 0.11 13.95
C PHE A 132 -7.00 -0.71 13.46
#